data_AF-A0A9Q0HAX1-F1
#
_entry.id   AF-A0A9Q0HAX1-F1
#
_cell.length_a   1.000
_cell.length_b   1.000
_cell.length_c   1.000
_cell.angle_alpha   90.00
_cell.angle_beta   90.00
_cell.angle_gamma   90.00
#
_symmetry.space_group_name_H-M   'P 1'
#
loop_
_entity.id
_entity.type
_entity.pdbx_description
1 polymer ?
#
loop_
_entity_poly.entity_id
_entity_poly.type
_entity_poly.pdbx_seq_one_letter_code
_entity_poly.pdbx_strand_id
1 'polypeptide(L)'
;MITQIMEINYEEDTRLHGASAIMNVYNPNAEAMQFTDAEISINDQSDFPSNFIVAGWTDRNTKNWWFDISQTKDESHNIHIGYWPGSILSSLGNGADSVSWAGYAKAGHDGVGPPMGNGLFPEDQKSCYMKYLKFVDDNYILRNSLNRTNVNVRVDSKKCYDLLYHADYTPNEGNSFRFGGPGGGKCD
;
A
#
# COMPACT_ATOMS: atom_id res chain seq x y z
N MET A 1 -14.76 -7.85 4.16
CA MET A 1 -13.34 -7.39 4.17
C MET A 1 -13.38 -5.98 3.64
N ILE A 2 -12.85 -5.01 4.38
CA ILE A 2 -13.04 -3.61 4.02
C ILE A 2 -11.67 -3.00 3.81
N THR A 3 -11.42 -2.60 2.57
CA THR A 3 -10.15 -2.07 2.11
C THR A 3 -10.32 -0.60 1.72
N GLN A 4 -9.36 0.23 2.12
CA GLN A 4 -9.15 1.53 1.53
C GLN A 4 -7.92 1.42 0.66
N ILE A 5 -8.08 1.53 -0.66
CA ILE A 5 -7.01 1.27 -1.61
C ILE A 5 -6.74 2.55 -2.40
N MET A 6 -5.47 2.96 -2.38
CA MET A 6 -4.93 3.79 -3.44
C MET A 6 -4.17 2.89 -4.40
N GLU A 7 -4.76 2.67 -5.57
CA GLU A 7 -4.18 1.84 -6.61
C GLU A 7 -3.65 2.75 -7.72
N ILE A 8 -2.45 2.45 -8.22
CA ILE A 8 -2.00 3.01 -9.49
C ILE A 8 -2.32 2.00 -10.56
N ASN A 9 -3.08 2.45 -11.56
CA ASN A 9 -3.14 1.78 -12.85
C ASN A 9 -2.29 2.61 -13.80
N TYR A 10 -1.17 2.06 -14.25
CA TYR A 10 -0.32 2.70 -15.26
C TYR A 10 -0.92 2.45 -16.66
N GLU A 11 -0.39 3.15 -17.66
CA GLU A 11 -0.70 2.94 -19.08
C GLU A 11 -0.65 1.44 -19.48
N GLU A 12 -1.48 1.05 -20.44
CA GLU A 12 -1.43 -0.28 -21.07
C GLU A 12 0.02 -0.59 -21.49
N ASP A 13 0.49 -1.79 -21.14
CA ASP A 13 1.84 -2.35 -21.41
C ASP A 13 3.01 -1.97 -20.47
N THR A 14 2.81 -1.19 -19.40
CA THR A 14 3.91 -0.93 -18.44
C THR A 14 3.93 -1.93 -17.28
N ARG A 15 5.09 -2.55 -17.03
CA ARG A 15 5.31 -3.44 -15.89
C ARG A 15 6.01 -2.72 -14.74
N LEU A 16 5.60 -3.04 -13.53
CA LEU A 16 6.08 -2.46 -12.29
C LEU A 16 6.97 -3.44 -11.54
N HIS A 17 8.12 -2.99 -11.06
CA HIS A 17 9.16 -3.87 -10.50
C HIS A 17 9.34 -3.68 -9.00
N GLY A 18 8.51 -2.86 -8.37
CA GLY A 18 8.59 -2.61 -6.93
C GLY A 18 7.75 -1.42 -6.50
N ALA A 19 7.53 -1.33 -5.19
CA ALA A 19 6.85 -0.21 -4.56
C ALA A 19 7.42 0.07 -3.16
N SER A 20 7.40 1.33 -2.74
CA SER A 20 7.82 1.76 -1.41
C SER A 20 6.96 2.92 -0.89
N ALA A 21 6.92 3.05 0.43
CA ALA A 21 6.31 4.18 1.14
C ALA A 21 6.80 4.22 2.59
N ILE A 22 6.68 5.38 3.22
CA ILE A 22 6.70 5.50 4.68
C ILE A 22 5.28 5.36 5.18
N MET A 23 5.00 4.31 5.95
CA MET A 23 3.66 3.98 6.43
C MET A 23 3.55 4.12 7.95
N ASN A 24 2.36 4.49 8.42
CA ASN A 24 2.04 4.53 9.84
C ASN A 24 0.58 4.15 10.09
N VAL A 25 0.38 3.28 11.09
CA VAL A 25 -0.92 3.04 11.71
C VAL A 25 -0.94 3.81 13.04
N TYR A 26 -1.78 4.84 13.13
CA TYR A 26 -1.75 5.78 14.25
C TYR A 26 -2.69 5.35 15.38
N ASN A 27 -2.13 5.03 16.55
CA ASN A 27 -2.88 4.67 17.77
C ASN A 27 -4.00 3.63 17.54
N PRO A 28 -3.68 2.44 17.01
CA PRO A 28 -4.67 1.41 16.69
C PRO A 28 -5.37 0.91 17.95
N ASN A 29 -6.68 0.66 17.83
CA ASN A 29 -7.51 0.09 18.89
C ASN A 29 -8.41 -1.02 18.34
N ALA A 30 -7.80 -2.13 17.91
CA ALA A 30 -8.52 -3.30 17.42
C ALA A 30 -8.77 -4.30 18.57
N GLU A 31 -9.96 -4.91 18.58
CA GLU A 31 -10.31 -5.96 19.54
C GLU A 31 -9.83 -7.34 19.08
N ALA A 32 -10.06 -8.37 19.90
CA ALA A 32 -9.67 -9.74 19.57
C ALA A 32 -10.27 -10.18 18.22
N MET A 33 -9.42 -10.78 17.38
CA MET A 33 -9.78 -11.28 16.03
C MET A 33 -10.12 -10.18 15.00
N GLN A 34 -9.94 -8.91 15.35
CA GLN A 34 -9.91 -7.79 14.40
C GLN A 34 -8.47 -7.45 14.03
N PHE A 35 -8.28 -6.78 12.89
CA PHE A 35 -6.98 -6.21 12.53
C PHE A 35 -7.10 -4.95 11.69
N THR A 36 -6.12 -4.07 11.85
CA THR A 36 -5.94 -2.84 11.08
C THR A 36 -4.47 -2.64 10.74
N ASP A 37 -4.17 -2.33 9.50
CA ASP A 37 -2.81 -2.22 8.99
C ASP A 37 -2.68 -1.23 7.82
N ALA A 38 -1.43 -0.94 7.48
CA ALA A 38 -1.03 -0.21 6.29
C ALA A 38 -0.24 -1.17 5.40
N GLU A 39 -0.58 -1.25 4.13
CA GLU A 39 -0.08 -2.28 3.22
C GLU A 39 0.43 -1.67 1.91
N ILE A 40 1.49 -2.27 1.37
CA ILE A 40 1.90 -2.09 -0.03
C ILE A 40 1.72 -3.44 -0.71
N SER A 41 0.89 -3.52 -1.74
CA SER A 41 0.71 -4.75 -2.50
C SER A 41 1.22 -4.60 -3.94
N ILE A 42 1.76 -5.69 -4.48
CA ILE A 42 2.30 -5.79 -5.84
C ILE A 42 1.64 -6.98 -6.51
N ASN A 43 0.90 -6.73 -7.60
CA ASN A 43 -0.06 -7.67 -8.15
C ASN A 43 0.16 -7.90 -9.65
N ASP A 44 0.15 -9.16 -10.07
CA ASP A 44 -0.02 -9.57 -11.48
C ASP A 44 -1.50 -9.94 -11.64
N GLN A 45 -2.22 -9.24 -12.53
CA GLN A 45 -3.68 -9.36 -12.71
C GLN A 45 -4.09 -10.65 -13.45
N SER A 46 -3.25 -11.70 -13.46
CA SER A 46 -3.54 -12.93 -14.17
C SER A 46 -4.62 -13.78 -13.47
N ASP A 47 -5.53 -14.34 -14.27
CA ASP A 47 -6.67 -15.19 -13.86
C ASP A 47 -6.27 -16.56 -13.23
N PHE A 48 -4.98 -16.78 -12.97
CA PHE A 48 -4.36 -18.03 -12.48
C PHE A 48 -3.33 -17.68 -11.38
N PRO A 49 -2.89 -18.64 -10.53
CA PRO A 49 -2.56 -18.36 -9.12
C PRO A 49 -1.69 -17.11 -8.95
N SER A 50 -2.33 -16.06 -8.44
CA SER A 50 -1.74 -14.74 -8.29
C SER A 50 -0.80 -14.74 -7.10
N ASN A 51 0.43 -14.28 -7.32
CA ASN A 51 1.38 -14.06 -6.25
C ASN A 51 1.24 -12.62 -5.76
N PHE A 52 1.27 -12.44 -4.45
CA PHE A 52 1.19 -11.14 -3.78
C PHE A 52 2.44 -10.98 -2.92
N ILE A 53 3.11 -9.85 -3.07
CA ILE A 53 4.16 -9.46 -2.14
C ILE A 53 3.69 -8.23 -1.40
N VAL A 54 3.65 -8.36 -0.09
CA VAL A 54 3.44 -7.24 0.81
C VAL A 54 4.81 -6.62 1.09
N ALA A 55 5.06 -5.53 0.36
CA ALA A 55 6.32 -4.79 0.22
C ALA A 55 7.52 -5.57 -0.39
N GLY A 56 8.12 -4.99 -1.44
CA GLY A 56 9.36 -5.47 -2.05
C GLY A 56 9.69 -4.85 -3.42
N TRP A 57 10.88 -5.13 -3.95
CA TRP A 57 11.29 -4.79 -5.33
C TRP A 57 12.12 -5.92 -5.96
N THR A 58 12.15 -5.99 -7.29
CA THR A 58 12.86 -7.04 -8.03
C THR A 58 14.15 -6.54 -8.69
N ASP A 59 15.17 -7.41 -8.72
CA ASP A 59 16.45 -7.14 -9.37
C ASP A 59 16.37 -7.37 -10.88
N ARG A 60 16.99 -6.47 -11.65
CA ARG A 60 16.93 -6.49 -13.13
C ARG A 60 17.50 -7.77 -13.74
N ASN A 61 18.59 -8.29 -13.18
CA ASN A 61 19.35 -9.39 -13.77
C ASN A 61 18.78 -10.75 -13.39
N THR A 62 18.33 -10.87 -12.14
CA THR A 62 17.92 -12.15 -11.55
C THR A 62 16.41 -12.31 -11.45
N LYS A 63 15.64 -11.22 -11.56
CA LYS A 63 14.19 -11.17 -11.32
C LYS A 63 13.78 -11.65 -9.92
N ASN A 64 14.72 -11.60 -8.99
CA ASN A 64 14.52 -12.00 -7.62
C ASN A 64 14.05 -10.82 -6.78
N TRP A 65 13.19 -11.10 -5.82
CA TRP A 65 12.51 -10.10 -5.01
C TRP A 65 13.23 -9.86 -3.69
N TRP A 66 13.27 -8.61 -3.27
CA TRP A 66 13.83 -8.13 -2.01
C TRP A 66 12.76 -7.47 -1.18
N PHE A 67 12.81 -7.64 0.13
CA PHE A 67 12.06 -6.85 1.10
C PHE A 67 13.04 -6.20 2.07
N ASP A 68 13.02 -4.88 2.07
CA ASP A 68 13.91 -4.07 2.89
C ASP A 68 13.09 -3.16 3.81
N ILE A 69 13.60 -2.96 5.02
CA ILE A 69 13.11 -1.93 5.94
C ILE A 69 14.22 -0.88 6.11
N SER A 70 13.92 0.35 5.70
CA SER A 70 14.77 1.49 6.06
C SER A 70 14.48 1.96 7.48
N GLN A 71 15.52 2.17 8.27
CA GLN A 71 15.41 2.80 9.59
C GLN A 71 15.48 4.33 9.53
N THR A 72 15.89 4.90 8.39
CA THR A 72 16.07 6.36 8.21
C THR A 72 15.26 6.89 7.03
N LYS A 73 14.82 8.15 7.09
CA LYS A 73 14.03 8.77 6.02
C LYS A 73 14.81 8.98 4.72
N ASP A 74 16.13 9.07 4.81
CA ASP A 74 17.03 9.24 3.67
C ASP A 74 17.47 7.89 3.05
N GLU A 75 16.88 6.77 3.51
CA GLU A 75 17.16 5.42 3.00
C GLU A 75 18.65 5.01 3.13
N SER A 76 19.44 5.71 3.96
CA SER A 76 20.88 5.45 4.15
C SER A 76 21.17 4.20 4.99
N HIS A 77 20.18 3.69 5.73
CA HIS A 77 20.31 2.53 6.60
C HIS A 77 19.17 1.53 6.36
N ASN A 78 19.35 0.68 5.37
CA ASN A 78 18.41 -0.38 5.01
C ASN A 78 18.79 -1.71 5.68
N ILE A 79 17.82 -2.37 6.30
CA ILE A 79 17.90 -3.76 6.72
C ILE A 79 17.27 -4.62 5.62
N HIS A 80 18.06 -5.51 5.03
CA HIS A 80 17.57 -6.53 4.11
C HIS A 80 16.94 -7.69 4.90
N ILE A 81 15.66 -7.94 4.70
CA ILE A 81 14.89 -8.93 5.49
C ILE A 81 14.74 -10.26 4.75
N GLY A 82 14.57 -10.22 3.43
CA GLY A 82 14.35 -11.43 2.65
C GLY A 82 14.71 -11.26 1.18
N TYR A 83 15.20 -12.36 0.60
CA TYR A 83 15.48 -12.52 -0.81
C TYR A 83 14.77 -13.76 -1.32
N TRP A 84 13.87 -13.57 -2.29
CA TRP A 84 13.08 -14.65 -2.87
C TRP A 84 13.42 -14.84 -4.33
N PRO A 85 13.78 -16.08 -4.75
CA PRO A 85 13.91 -16.40 -6.15
C PRO A 85 12.62 -16.08 -6.92
N GLY A 86 12.74 -15.42 -8.07
CA GLY A 86 11.61 -15.12 -8.95
C GLY A 86 10.86 -16.38 -9.41
N SER A 87 11.52 -17.54 -9.38
CA SER A 87 10.88 -18.84 -9.66
C SER A 87 9.78 -19.24 -8.67
N ILE A 88 9.82 -18.73 -7.43
CA ILE A 88 8.75 -18.96 -6.44
C ILE A 88 7.57 -18.01 -6.69
N LEU A 89 7.84 -16.85 -7.29
CA LEU A 89 6.88 -15.80 -7.60
C LEU A 89 6.70 -15.70 -9.13
N SER A 90 6.42 -16.84 -9.77
CA SER A 90 6.53 -16.99 -11.22
C SER A 90 5.67 -16.02 -12.03
N SER A 91 4.52 -15.61 -11.49
CA SER A 91 3.64 -14.63 -12.13
C SER A 91 4.23 -13.20 -12.13
N LEU A 92 5.12 -12.91 -11.17
CA LEU A 92 5.76 -11.60 -11.00
C LEU A 92 7.16 -11.53 -11.61
N GLY A 93 7.64 -12.59 -12.27
CA GLY A 93 8.99 -12.64 -12.83
C GLY A 93 9.27 -11.58 -13.91
N ASN A 94 8.22 -11.12 -14.59
CA ASN A 94 8.27 -10.04 -15.59
C ASN A 94 7.75 -8.70 -15.05
N GLY A 95 7.78 -8.50 -13.72
CA GLY A 95 7.16 -7.36 -13.06
C GLY A 95 5.68 -7.59 -12.80
N ALA A 96 4.99 -6.54 -12.33
CA ALA A 96 3.59 -6.54 -11.91
C ALA A 96 2.77 -5.60 -12.80
N ASP A 97 1.46 -5.82 -12.84
CA ASP A 97 0.52 -4.98 -13.60
C ASP A 97 0.06 -3.78 -12.77
N SER A 98 -0.11 -3.97 -11.47
CA SER A 98 -0.47 -2.89 -10.56
C SER A 98 0.31 -2.96 -9.25
N VAL A 99 0.46 -1.79 -8.65
CA VAL A 99 0.91 -1.62 -7.27
C VAL A 99 -0.10 -0.76 -6.54
N SER A 100 -0.37 -1.09 -5.29
CA SER A 100 -1.29 -0.32 -4.47
C SER A 100 -0.75 -0.09 -3.06
N TRP A 101 -1.19 1.02 -2.48
CA TRP A 101 -0.95 1.40 -1.09
C TRP A 101 -2.30 1.50 -0.43
N ALA A 102 -2.47 0.82 0.70
CA ALA A 102 -3.78 0.65 1.29
C ALA A 102 -3.76 0.79 2.81
N GLY A 103 -4.88 1.28 3.34
CA GLY A 103 -5.27 1.05 4.72
C GLY A 103 -6.26 -0.11 4.75
N TYR A 104 -6.02 -1.11 5.59
CA TYR A 104 -6.85 -2.30 5.61
C TYR A 104 -7.48 -2.48 7.00
N ALA A 105 -8.75 -2.87 7.02
CA ALA A 105 -9.45 -3.27 8.23
C ALA A 105 -10.28 -4.54 7.99
N LYS A 106 -10.17 -5.50 8.90
CA LYS A 106 -11.03 -6.68 8.90
C LYS A 106 -11.81 -6.81 10.18
N ALA A 107 -13.12 -6.91 9.97
CA ALA A 107 -14.10 -7.19 10.99
C ALA A 107 -13.84 -8.54 11.68
N GLY A 108 -14.25 -8.60 12.94
CA GLY A 108 -14.28 -9.83 13.71
C GLY A 108 -15.41 -10.76 13.24
N HIS A 109 -15.60 -11.87 13.97
CA HIS A 109 -16.65 -12.84 13.68
C HIS A 109 -18.07 -12.27 13.81
N ASP A 110 -18.23 -11.19 14.57
CA ASP A 110 -19.49 -10.46 14.76
C ASP A 110 -19.85 -9.53 13.58
N GLY A 111 -18.96 -9.41 12.59
CA GLY A 111 -19.13 -8.53 11.45
C GLY A 111 -18.88 -7.05 11.76
N VAL A 112 -18.39 -6.73 12.97
CA VAL A 112 -18.07 -5.35 13.34
C VAL A 112 -16.64 -5.04 12.91
N GLY A 113 -16.51 -4.06 12.01
CA GLY A 113 -15.22 -3.54 11.57
C GLY A 113 -14.52 -2.76 12.71
N PRO A 114 -13.21 -2.95 12.93
CA PRO A 114 -12.48 -2.21 13.94
C PRO A 114 -12.35 -0.72 13.58
N PRO A 115 -12.12 0.16 14.57
CA PRO A 115 -11.65 1.51 14.28
C PRO A 115 -10.28 1.43 13.61
N MET A 116 -10.12 2.10 12.47
CA MET A 116 -8.86 2.15 11.74
C MET A 116 -7.99 3.28 12.30
N GLY A 117 -6.82 2.91 12.83
CA GLY A 117 -6.01 3.83 13.62
C GLY A 117 -6.73 4.25 14.90
N ASN A 118 -6.83 5.56 15.12
CA ASN A 118 -7.50 6.13 16.29
C ASN A 118 -9.04 6.15 16.18
N GLY A 119 -9.62 5.60 15.11
CA GLY A 119 -11.06 5.58 14.91
C GLY A 119 -11.66 6.88 14.40
N LEU A 120 -10.84 7.86 14.00
CA LEU A 120 -11.30 9.11 13.41
C LEU A 120 -11.14 9.08 11.90
N PHE A 121 -12.03 9.77 11.18
CA PHE A 121 -11.83 10.04 9.76
C PHE A 121 -10.61 10.95 9.53
N PRO A 122 -9.92 10.81 8.39
CA PRO A 122 -8.68 11.54 8.13
C PRO A 122 -8.93 13.02 7.88
N GLU A 123 -8.76 13.86 8.91
CA GLU A 123 -8.87 15.32 8.79
C GLU A 123 -7.66 16.08 9.35
N ASP A 124 -6.80 15.45 10.16
CA ASP A 124 -5.72 16.11 10.91
C ASP A 124 -4.37 15.36 10.87
N GLN A 125 -3.39 15.85 11.63
CA GLN A 125 -2.09 15.17 11.78
C GLN A 125 -2.16 13.87 12.60
N LYS A 126 -3.28 13.61 13.28
CA LYS A 126 -3.53 12.42 14.12
C LYS A 126 -4.34 11.40 13.32
N SER A 127 -3.85 11.06 12.14
CA SER A 127 -4.46 10.07 11.26
C SER A 127 -3.40 9.08 10.81
N CYS A 128 -3.81 7.88 10.41
CA CYS A 128 -2.88 6.98 9.71
C CYS A 128 -2.45 7.64 8.39
N TYR A 129 -1.26 7.32 7.91
CA TYR A 129 -0.75 7.91 6.68
C TYR A 129 0.18 6.97 5.92
N MET A 130 0.26 7.22 4.63
CA MET A 130 1.34 6.72 3.77
C MET A 130 1.93 7.92 3.02
N LYS A 131 3.25 8.08 3.10
CA LYS A 131 4.01 9.20 2.53
C LYS A 131 5.09 8.71 1.60
N TYR A 132 5.49 9.58 0.67
CA TYR A 132 6.50 9.30 -0.33
C TYR A 132 6.20 7.99 -1.08
N LEU A 133 4.98 7.88 -1.63
CA LEU A 133 4.62 6.73 -2.45
C LEU A 133 5.50 6.72 -3.70
N LYS A 134 6.28 5.65 -3.90
CA LYS A 134 7.17 5.48 -5.03
C LYS A 134 7.03 4.09 -5.61
N PHE A 135 7.25 3.96 -6.92
CA PHE A 135 7.28 2.67 -7.59
C PHE A 135 8.53 2.54 -8.46
N VAL A 136 8.89 1.32 -8.82
CA VAL A 136 9.97 1.03 -9.77
C VAL A 136 9.35 0.75 -11.13
N ASP A 137 9.69 1.57 -12.12
CA ASP A 137 9.18 1.42 -13.49
C ASP A 137 9.90 0.30 -14.26
N ASP A 138 9.49 0.08 -15.52
CA ASP A 138 10.05 -0.98 -16.38
C ASP A 138 11.53 -0.75 -16.77
N ASN A 139 12.04 0.47 -16.56
CA ASN A 139 13.46 0.77 -16.70
C ASN A 139 14.25 0.49 -15.41
N TYR A 140 13.61 -0.07 -14.38
CA TYR A 140 14.16 -0.28 -13.04
C TYR A 140 14.54 1.03 -12.34
N ILE A 141 13.83 2.11 -12.62
CA ILE A 141 14.06 3.43 -12.02
C ILE A 141 12.99 3.70 -10.98
N LEU A 142 13.42 4.12 -9.77
CA LEU A 142 12.52 4.58 -8.72
C LEU A 142 11.87 5.90 -9.12
N ARG A 143 10.54 5.93 -9.21
CA ARG A 143 9.74 7.10 -9.62
C ARG A 143 8.94 7.66 -8.46
N ASN A 144 8.93 9.00 -8.36
CA ASN A 144 8.21 9.74 -7.32
C ASN A 144 6.79 10.15 -7.75
N SER A 145 6.50 10.24 -9.06
CA SER A 145 5.30 10.92 -9.55
C SER A 145 4.16 9.94 -9.78
N LEU A 146 3.18 9.98 -8.88
CA LEU A 146 1.83 9.52 -9.16
C LEU A 146 1.11 10.72 -9.76
N ASN A 147 1.21 10.93 -11.06
CA ASN A 147 0.44 12.01 -11.68
C ASN A 147 -1.04 11.75 -11.39
N ARG A 148 -1.81 12.76 -10.96
CA ARG A 148 -3.19 12.58 -10.44
C ARG A 148 -4.12 11.83 -11.40
N THR A 149 -3.80 11.82 -12.69
CA THR A 149 -4.53 11.11 -13.75
C THR A 149 -4.41 9.59 -13.67
N ASN A 150 -3.36 9.05 -13.03
CA ASN A 150 -3.05 7.60 -13.02
C ASN A 150 -3.29 6.98 -11.63
N VAL A 151 -3.87 7.74 -10.69
CA VAL A 151 -4.18 7.28 -9.34
C VAL A 151 -5.67 7.01 -9.23
N ASN A 152 -6.02 5.75 -8.95
CA ASN A 152 -7.37 5.35 -8.61
C ASN A 152 -7.51 5.27 -7.08
N VAL A 153 -8.41 6.09 -6.53
CA VAL A 153 -8.72 6.07 -5.10
C VAL A 153 -10.03 5.32 -4.90
N ARG A 154 -9.95 4.20 -4.18
CA ARG A 154 -11.10 3.33 -3.86
C ARG A 154 -11.27 3.24 -2.35
N VAL A 155 -12.48 3.51 -1.89
CA VAL A 155 -12.88 3.32 -0.48
C VAL A 155 -14.11 2.43 -0.49
N ASP A 156 -13.95 1.21 0.05
CA ASP A 156 -15.02 0.20 0.03
C ASP A 156 -16.27 0.66 0.80
N SER A 157 -16.06 1.36 1.91
CA SER A 157 -17.17 1.85 2.74
C SER A 157 -16.90 3.21 3.34
N LYS A 158 -17.33 4.25 2.61
CA LYS A 158 -17.25 5.65 3.05
C LYS A 158 -18.00 5.93 4.36
N LYS A 159 -18.91 5.03 4.77
CA LYS A 159 -19.62 5.16 6.06
C LYS A 159 -18.74 4.83 7.26
N CYS A 160 -17.77 3.94 7.08
CA CYS A 160 -16.93 3.45 8.18
C CYS A 160 -15.49 3.97 8.11
N TYR A 161 -15.04 4.31 6.91
CA TYR A 161 -13.65 4.49 6.57
C TYR A 161 -13.54 5.52 5.47
N ASP A 162 -12.50 6.36 5.50
CA ASP A 162 -12.24 7.30 4.42
C ASP A 162 -10.75 7.54 4.24
N LEU A 163 -10.42 7.97 3.02
CA LEU A 163 -9.06 8.21 2.55
C LEU A 163 -8.98 9.60 1.93
N LEU A 164 -8.07 10.41 2.47
CA LEU A 164 -7.78 11.75 1.96
C LEU A 164 -6.45 11.74 1.19
N TYR A 165 -6.55 11.73 -0.14
CA TYR A 165 -5.37 11.81 -1.00
C TYR A 165 -4.91 13.25 -1.13
N HIS A 166 -3.65 13.49 -0.83
CA HIS A 166 -3.01 14.77 -1.04
C HIS A 166 -1.87 14.63 -2.05
N ALA A 167 -2.19 14.77 -3.32
CA ALA A 167 -1.16 14.96 -4.33
C ALA A 167 -0.46 16.30 -4.08
N ASP A 168 0.85 16.21 -3.81
CA ASP A 168 1.77 17.33 -3.56
C ASP A 168 1.40 18.22 -2.36
N TYR A 169 0.92 17.65 -1.24
CA TYR A 169 0.47 18.42 -0.06
C TYR A 169 1.51 19.42 0.43
N THR A 170 2.78 19.01 0.46
CA THR A 170 3.95 19.86 0.71
C THR A 170 5.21 19.23 0.06
N PRO A 171 6.26 20.00 -0.27
CA PRO A 171 7.54 19.46 -0.72
C PRO A 171 8.15 18.41 0.22
N ASN A 172 7.73 18.42 1.49
CA ASN A 172 8.24 17.59 2.56
C ASN A 172 7.41 16.32 2.82
N GLU A 173 6.37 16.02 2.04
CA GLU A 173 5.55 14.80 2.23
C GLU A 173 5.41 13.94 0.95
N GLY A 174 5.80 14.48 -0.21
CA GLY A 174 5.68 13.80 -1.50
C GLY A 174 4.23 13.42 -1.83
N ASN A 175 4.05 12.47 -2.75
CA ASN A 175 2.74 11.83 -2.93
C ASN A 175 2.39 11.06 -1.66
N SER A 176 1.23 11.39 -1.09
CA SER A 176 0.83 10.88 0.22
C SER A 176 -0.68 10.87 0.39
N PHE A 177 -1.17 9.99 1.26
CA PHE A 177 -2.54 10.04 1.73
C PHE A 177 -2.64 9.76 3.22
N ARG A 178 -3.76 10.22 3.78
CA ARG A 178 -4.20 9.90 5.12
C ARG A 178 -5.42 9.00 5.05
N PHE A 179 -5.56 8.15 6.05
CA PHE A 179 -6.66 7.20 6.10
C PHE A 179 -7.05 6.91 7.55
N GLY A 180 -8.30 6.51 7.74
CA GLY A 180 -8.84 6.20 9.06
C GLY A 180 -10.34 5.97 9.02
N GLY A 181 -10.95 5.90 10.19
CA GLY A 181 -12.40 5.85 10.35
C GLY A 181 -12.83 4.99 11.54
N PRO A 182 -14.05 5.18 12.04
CA PRO A 182 -14.52 4.56 13.28
C PRO A 182 -14.81 3.06 13.17
N GLY A 183 -14.89 2.49 11.95
CA GLY A 183 -15.40 1.13 11.78
C GLY A 183 -16.89 1.03 12.10
N GLY A 184 -17.36 -0.17 12.47
CA GLY A 184 -18.76 -0.44 12.83
C GLY A 184 -19.37 -1.65 12.14
N GLY A 185 -20.64 -1.95 12.46
CA GLY A 185 -21.36 -3.14 11.97
C GLY A 185 -22.10 -2.95 10.63
N LYS A 186 -21.90 -1.83 9.92
CA LYS A 186 -22.56 -1.54 8.63
C LYS A 186 -21.56 -0.95 7.63
N CYS A 187 -20.45 -1.67 7.45
CA CYS A 187 -19.36 -1.25 6.58
C CYS A 187 -19.42 -1.90 5.20
N ASP A 188 -20.61 -2.33 4.79
CA ASP A 188 -20.92 -2.90 3.48
C ASP A 188 -21.79 -1.92 2.66
#